data_AF-A0A1X0G3E8-F1
#
_entry.id   AF-A0A1X0G3E8-F1
#
_cell.length_a   1.000
_cell.length_b   1.000
_cell.length_c   1.000
_cell.angle_alpha   90.00
_cell.angle_beta   90.00
_cell.angle_gamma   90.00
#
_symmetry.space_group_name_H-M   'P 1'
#
loop_
_entity.id
_entity.type
_entity.pdbx_description
1 polymer ?
#
loop_
_entity_poly.entity_id
_entity_poly.type
_entity_poly.pdbx_seq_one_letter_code
_entity_poly.pdbx_strand_id
1 'polypeptide(L)'
;MLRSKVITIVAVVAAIASAALTFLPWIDLSHLGFPIRWNGLGIYDGEDAEHYGPMLAGMVNSTPGWIVLIAAIAAAGALLAARRVRRLGLVACGCAVVAFAVAVLCLAYPAVLVGGTKEELGASGLAARDFVNSSALIAEAVATGVLAICAALVATGTKSAADKAD
;
A
#
# COMPACT_ATOMS: atom_id res chain seq x y z
N MET A 1 -23.57 16.84 -7.17
CA MET A 1 -23.32 16.42 -5.77
C MET A 1 -23.28 14.91 -5.59
N LEU A 2 -24.24 14.13 -6.11
CA LEU A 2 -24.26 12.66 -5.95
C LEU A 2 -23.02 11.95 -6.50
N ARG A 3 -22.59 12.29 -7.73
CA ARG A 3 -21.38 11.72 -8.36
C ARG A 3 -20.11 11.90 -7.51
N SER A 4 -19.91 13.09 -6.94
CA SER A 4 -18.77 13.35 -6.05
C SER A 4 -18.86 12.55 -4.74
N LYS A 5 -20.06 12.41 -4.16
CA LYS A 5 -20.26 11.56 -2.97
C LYS A 5 -19.90 10.09 -3.24
N VAL A 6 -20.34 9.53 -4.37
CA VAL A 6 -20.05 8.14 -4.75
C VAL A 6 -18.54 7.94 -4.94
N ILE A 7 -17.87 8.83 -5.67
CA ILE A 7 -16.41 8.76 -5.87
C ILE A 7 -15.66 8.83 -4.54
N THR A 8 -16.07 9.71 -3.61
CA THR A 8 -15.45 9.78 -2.28
C THR A 8 -15.67 8.48 -1.50
N ILE A 9 -16.85 7.87 -1.55
CA ILE A 9 -17.11 6.59 -0.86
C ILE A 9 -16.21 5.50 -1.43
N VAL A 10 -16.14 5.36 -2.76
CA VAL A 10 -15.27 4.38 -3.43
C VAL A 10 -13.81 4.61 -3.05
N ALA A 11 -13.35 5.86 -3.04
CA ALA A 11 -11.99 6.19 -2.63
C ALA A 11 -11.70 5.79 -1.17
N VAL A 12 -12.62 6.06 -0.25
CA VAL A 12 -12.47 5.70 1.16
C VAL A 12 -12.46 4.17 1.32
N VAL A 13 -13.33 3.45 0.62
CA VAL A 13 -13.33 1.98 0.63
C VAL A 13 -12.02 1.43 0.07
N ALA A 14 -11.51 2.00 -1.03
CA ALA A 14 -10.22 1.62 -1.59
C ALA A 14 -9.05 1.88 -0.63
N ALA A 15 -9.07 3.00 0.11
CA ALA A 15 -8.08 3.29 1.14
C ALA A 15 -8.14 2.31 2.33
N ILE A 16 -9.34 1.94 2.77
CA ILE A 16 -9.53 0.93 3.83
C ILE A 16 -9.05 -0.44 3.34
N ALA A 17 -9.38 -0.81 2.10
CA ALA A 17 -8.92 -2.05 1.50
C ALA A 17 -7.39 -2.09 1.41
N SER A 18 -6.76 -1.02 0.90
CA SER A 18 -5.29 -0.86 0.89
C SER A 18 -4.68 -0.99 2.28
N ALA A 19 -5.23 -0.30 3.28
CA ALA A 19 -4.78 -0.44 4.67
C ALA A 19 -4.89 -1.90 5.17
N ALA A 20 -5.98 -2.61 4.87
CA ALA A 20 -6.15 -4.02 5.24
C ALA A 20 -5.15 -4.94 4.49
N LEU A 21 -4.88 -4.66 3.22
CA LEU A 21 -3.95 -5.43 2.39
C LEU A 21 -2.48 -5.30 2.88
N THR A 22 -2.11 -4.22 3.58
CA THR A 22 -0.80 -4.14 4.25
C THR A 22 -0.61 -5.16 5.38
N PHE A 23 -1.71 -5.70 5.94
CA PHE A 23 -1.65 -6.77 6.94
C PHE A 23 -1.56 -8.16 6.33
N LEU A 24 -1.79 -8.32 5.02
CA LEU A 24 -1.57 -9.60 4.36
C LEU A 24 -0.07 -9.91 4.23
N PRO A 25 0.29 -11.20 4.09
CA PRO A 25 1.65 -11.61 3.79
C PRO A 25 2.11 -11.03 2.45
N TRP A 26 3.03 -10.06 2.49
CA TRP A 26 3.69 -9.52 1.29
C TRP A 26 4.90 -10.36 0.92
N ILE A 27 5.54 -10.95 1.91
CA ILE A 27 6.69 -11.83 1.79
C ILE A 27 6.25 -13.20 2.29
N ASP A 28 6.40 -14.21 1.45
CA ASP A 28 5.87 -15.54 1.68
C ASP A 28 6.80 -16.59 1.10
N LEU A 29 7.53 -17.32 1.95
CA LEU A 29 8.44 -18.39 1.53
C LEU A 29 7.80 -19.77 1.64
N SER A 30 6.52 -19.86 2.01
CA SER A 30 5.81 -21.14 2.23
C SER A 30 5.84 -22.02 0.98
N HIS A 31 5.79 -21.37 -0.19
CA HIS A 31 5.84 -22.03 -1.49
C HIS A 31 7.22 -22.62 -1.84
N LEU A 32 8.28 -22.19 -1.14
CA LEU A 32 9.63 -22.76 -1.21
C LEU A 32 9.87 -23.84 -0.15
N GLY A 33 8.84 -24.20 0.64
CA GLY A 33 8.93 -25.18 1.71
C GLY A 33 9.35 -24.62 3.07
N PHE A 34 9.54 -23.29 3.18
CA PHE A 34 9.82 -22.62 4.45
C PHE A 34 8.56 -21.92 4.95
N PRO A 35 7.98 -22.31 6.10
CA PRO A 35 6.74 -21.72 6.63
C PRO A 35 6.95 -20.32 7.24
N ILE A 36 7.70 -19.48 6.54
CA ILE A 36 8.17 -18.15 6.94
C ILE A 36 7.42 -17.11 6.12
N ARG A 37 6.74 -16.20 6.80
CA ARG A 37 5.90 -15.17 6.17
C ARG A 37 6.00 -13.87 6.93
N TRP A 38 6.01 -12.76 6.21
CA TRP A 38 5.89 -11.42 6.80
C TRP A 38 4.84 -10.61 6.07
N ASN A 39 4.08 -9.84 6.82
CA ASN A 39 3.15 -8.87 6.23
C ASN A 39 3.87 -7.62 5.70
N GLY A 40 3.13 -6.73 5.03
CA GLY A 40 3.67 -5.47 4.52
C GLY A 40 4.29 -4.57 5.59
N LEU A 41 3.88 -4.71 6.84
CA LEU A 41 4.41 -3.97 7.99
C LEU A 41 5.66 -4.64 8.61
N GLY A 42 6.13 -5.74 8.04
CA GLY A 42 7.28 -6.52 8.51
C GLY A 42 7.03 -7.32 9.78
N ILE A 43 5.77 -7.54 10.14
CA ILE A 43 5.40 -8.42 11.24
C ILE A 43 5.45 -9.86 10.72
N TYR A 44 6.16 -10.72 11.44
CA TYR A 44 6.24 -12.14 11.14
C TYR A 44 4.92 -12.84 11.50
N ASP A 45 4.39 -13.62 10.57
CA ASP A 45 3.13 -14.38 10.67
C ASP A 45 3.30 -15.81 10.12
N GLY A 46 4.51 -16.35 10.28
CA GLY A 46 4.84 -17.73 9.93
C GLY A 46 4.63 -18.69 11.11
N GLU A 47 5.09 -19.93 10.95
CA GLU A 47 5.01 -20.96 12.00
C GLU A 47 5.81 -20.52 13.25
N ASP A 48 5.26 -20.84 14.42
CA ASP A 48 5.77 -20.47 15.74
C ASP A 48 6.16 -18.97 15.86
N ALA A 49 5.24 -18.09 15.46
CA ALA A 49 5.45 -16.64 15.47
C ALA A 49 5.89 -16.06 16.82
N GLU A 50 5.45 -16.65 17.94
CA GLU A 50 5.87 -16.23 19.28
C GLU A 50 7.35 -16.54 19.56
N HIS A 51 7.88 -17.60 18.94
CA HIS A 51 9.25 -18.06 19.13
C HIS A 51 10.22 -17.44 18.11
N TYR A 52 9.87 -17.48 16.83
CA TYR A 52 10.74 -17.00 15.74
C TYR A 52 10.54 -15.53 15.40
N GLY A 53 9.40 -14.92 15.75
CA GLY A 53 9.11 -13.51 15.48
C GLY A 53 10.21 -12.55 15.95
N PRO A 54 10.71 -12.64 17.20
CA PRO A 54 11.81 -11.81 17.68
C PRO A 54 13.14 -12.06 16.98
N MET A 55 13.42 -13.30 16.57
CA MET A 55 14.66 -13.66 15.86
C MET A 55 14.65 -13.20 14.41
N LEU A 56 13.49 -13.18 13.77
CA LEU A 56 13.27 -12.83 12.37
C LEU A 56 12.82 -11.36 12.20
N ALA A 57 12.72 -10.62 13.30
CA ALA A 57 12.39 -9.20 13.30
C ALA A 57 13.50 -8.39 12.64
N GLY A 58 13.17 -7.60 11.62
CA GLY A 58 14.13 -6.74 10.91
C GLY A 58 14.82 -7.39 9.72
N MET A 59 14.60 -8.68 9.46
CA MET A 59 15.11 -9.34 8.24
C MET A 59 14.47 -8.81 6.95
N VAL A 60 13.30 -8.19 7.05
CA VAL A 60 12.54 -7.65 5.93
C VAL A 60 12.37 -6.14 6.08
N ASN A 61 12.35 -5.44 4.96
CA ASN A 61 12.14 -4.00 4.96
C ASN A 61 10.65 -3.68 5.07
N SER A 62 10.20 -3.25 6.24
CA SER A 62 8.81 -2.86 6.52
C SER A 62 8.46 -1.44 6.05
N THR A 63 9.45 -0.63 5.71
CA THR A 63 9.28 0.78 5.34
C THR A 63 8.22 0.99 4.24
N PRO A 64 8.20 0.20 3.14
CA PRO A 64 7.22 0.40 2.08
C PRO A 64 5.77 0.19 2.52
N GLY A 65 5.48 -0.85 3.32
CA GLY A 65 4.11 -1.09 3.79
C GLY A 65 3.63 -0.02 4.77
N TRP A 66 4.51 0.49 5.64
CA TRP A 66 4.19 1.64 6.49
C TRP A 66 3.89 2.90 5.68
N ILE A 67 4.66 3.17 4.62
CA ILE A 67 4.40 4.32 3.74
C ILE A 67 3.03 4.16 3.07
N VAL A 68 2.71 2.98 2.52
CA VAL A 68 1.41 2.71 1.88
C VAL A 68 0.28 2.91 2.88
N LEU A 69 0.38 2.34 4.08
CA LEU A 69 -0.64 2.44 5.13
C LEU A 69 -0.89 3.90 5.54
N ILE A 70 0.17 4.64 5.88
CA ILE A 70 0.07 6.04 6.32
C ILE A 70 -0.48 6.91 5.19
N ALA A 71 0.01 6.72 3.96
CA ALA A 71 -0.42 7.49 2.81
C ALA A 71 -1.88 7.21 2.43
N ALA A 72 -2.34 5.96 2.52
CA ALA A 72 -3.73 5.59 2.28
C ALA A 72 -4.69 6.21 3.31
N ILE A 73 -4.34 6.14 4.61
CA ILE A 73 -5.13 6.73 5.70
C ILE A 73 -5.15 8.26 5.57
N ALA A 74 -3.99 8.88 5.30
CA ALA A 74 -3.89 10.32 5.08
C ALA A 74 -4.74 10.77 3.88
N ALA A 75 -4.73 10.00 2.78
CA ALA A 75 -5.56 10.26 1.61
C ALA A 75 -7.06 10.18 1.95
N ALA A 76 -7.49 9.17 2.70
CA ALA A 76 -8.88 9.03 3.13
C ALA A 76 -9.33 10.21 4.01
N GLY A 77 -8.52 10.57 5.01
CA GLY A 77 -8.80 11.72 5.89
C GLY A 77 -8.89 13.03 5.11
N ALA A 78 -7.94 13.26 4.21
CA ALA A 78 -7.92 14.44 3.36
C ALA A 78 -9.11 14.47 2.37
N LEU A 79 -9.55 13.33 1.83
CA LEU A 79 -10.75 13.22 0.99
C LEU A 79 -12.04 13.59 1.73
N LEU A 80 -12.18 13.14 2.98
CA LEU A 80 -13.33 13.48 3.82
C LEU A 80 -13.33 14.98 4.15
N ALA A 81 -12.17 15.55 4.45
CA ALA A 81 -11.99 16.96 4.75
C ALA A 81 -12.03 17.88 3.51
N ALA A 82 -11.83 17.34 2.29
CA ALA A 82 -11.90 18.08 1.04
C ALA A 82 -13.29 18.70 0.78
N ARG A 83 -14.34 18.20 1.45
CA ARG A 83 -15.66 18.83 1.45
C ARG A 83 -15.68 20.22 2.10
N ARG A 84 -14.75 20.49 3.02
CA ARG A 84 -14.63 21.77 3.74
C ARG A 84 -13.52 22.64 3.18
N VAL A 85 -12.40 22.04 2.75
CA VAL A 85 -11.22 22.78 2.29
C VAL A 85 -10.71 22.22 0.97
N ARG A 86 -10.86 22.99 -0.10
CA ARG A 86 -10.56 22.57 -1.48
C ARG A 86 -9.10 22.15 -1.70
N ARG A 87 -8.14 22.77 -0.99
CA ARG A 87 -6.72 22.44 -1.07
C ARG A 87 -6.41 21.01 -0.56
N LEU A 88 -7.25 20.45 0.32
CA LEU A 88 -7.06 19.09 0.83
C LEU A 88 -7.34 18.02 -0.23
N GLY A 89 -8.09 18.33 -1.30
CA GLY A 89 -8.23 17.42 -2.43
C GLY A 89 -6.92 17.14 -3.17
N LEU A 90 -6.04 18.15 -3.27
CA LEU A 90 -4.70 17.97 -3.86
C LEU A 90 -3.79 17.17 -2.93
N VAL A 91 -3.85 17.43 -1.62
CA VAL A 91 -3.11 16.65 -0.62
C VAL A 91 -3.52 15.19 -0.68
N ALA A 92 -4.81 14.91 -0.73
CA ALA A 92 -5.32 13.55 -0.85
C ALA A 92 -4.82 12.85 -2.12
N CYS A 93 -4.82 13.56 -3.24
CA CYS A 93 -4.28 13.05 -4.51
C CYS A 93 -2.78 12.75 -4.39
N GLY A 94 -2.01 13.65 -3.76
CA GLY A 94 -0.58 13.43 -3.52
C GLY A 94 -0.32 12.18 -2.67
N CYS A 95 -1.01 12.04 -1.55
CA CYS A 95 -0.90 10.86 -0.69
C CYS A 95 -1.29 9.57 -1.43
N ALA A 96 -2.38 9.60 -2.20
CA ALA A 96 -2.82 8.44 -2.98
C ALA A 96 -1.79 8.03 -4.06
N VAL A 97 -1.18 9.01 -4.73
CA VAL A 97 -0.11 8.75 -5.71
C VAL A 97 1.13 8.16 -5.04
N VAL A 98 1.51 8.64 -3.85
CA VAL A 98 2.63 8.08 -3.10
C VAL A 98 2.35 6.62 -2.72
N ALA A 99 1.16 6.31 -2.19
CA ALA A 99 0.77 4.94 -1.87
C ALA A 99 0.85 4.03 -3.11
N PHE A 100 0.30 4.48 -4.24
CA PHE A 100 0.34 3.73 -5.49
C PHE A 100 1.77 3.52 -6.02
N ALA A 101 2.59 4.57 -6.03
CA ALA A 101 3.97 4.50 -6.50
C ALA A 101 4.79 3.51 -5.67
N VAL A 102 4.61 3.49 -4.35
CA VAL A 102 5.29 2.55 -3.45
C VAL A 102 4.80 1.12 -3.67
N ALA A 103 3.49 0.90 -3.83
CA ALA A 103 2.95 -0.42 -4.14
C ALA A 103 3.49 -0.97 -5.48
N VAL A 104 3.51 -0.14 -6.52
CA VAL A 104 4.09 -0.49 -7.83
C VAL A 104 5.60 -0.75 -7.72
N LEU A 105 6.32 0.06 -6.94
CA LEU A 105 7.74 -0.16 -6.68
C LEU A 105 8.00 -1.53 -6.04
N CYS A 106 7.19 -1.92 -5.06
CA CYS A 106 7.29 -3.23 -4.41
C CYS A 106 7.00 -4.38 -5.38
N LEU A 107 6.05 -4.19 -6.30
CA LEU A 107 5.70 -5.17 -7.33
C LEU A 107 6.78 -5.30 -8.42
N ALA A 108 7.34 -4.18 -8.87
CA ALA A 108 8.36 -4.15 -9.93
C ALA A 108 9.76 -4.50 -9.42
N TYR A 109 10.09 -4.10 -8.19
CA TYR A 109 11.38 -4.31 -7.54
C TYR A 109 11.19 -4.93 -6.15
N PRO A 110 10.85 -6.23 -6.09
CA PRO A 110 10.66 -6.93 -4.82
C PRO A 110 11.93 -6.95 -3.95
N ALA A 111 13.10 -6.67 -4.53
CA ALA A 111 14.34 -6.45 -3.78
C ALA A 111 14.23 -5.34 -2.72
N VAL A 112 13.32 -4.37 -2.89
CA VAL A 112 13.08 -3.31 -1.89
C VAL A 112 12.49 -3.89 -0.59
N LEU A 113 11.74 -4.99 -0.66
CA LEU A 113 11.13 -5.68 0.48
C LEU A 113 12.09 -6.70 1.12
N VAL A 114 12.85 -7.41 0.28
CA VAL A 114 13.68 -8.58 0.66
C VAL A 114 15.17 -8.19 0.85
N GLY A 115 15.49 -6.90 0.85
CA GLY A 115 16.82 -6.35 0.58
C GLY A 115 18.00 -6.92 1.37
N GLY A 116 17.81 -7.36 2.62
CA GLY A 116 18.82 -8.08 3.41
C GLY A 116 18.54 -9.57 3.59
N THR A 117 17.28 -9.99 3.46
CA THR A 117 16.82 -11.36 3.76
C THR A 117 17.51 -12.40 2.88
N LYS A 118 17.83 -12.06 1.62
CA LYS A 118 18.51 -12.98 0.70
C LYS A 118 19.93 -13.32 1.12
N GLU A 119 20.66 -12.34 1.61
CA GLU A 119 22.05 -12.48 2.04
C GLU A 119 22.09 -13.25 3.36
N GLU A 120 21.17 -12.96 4.26
CA GLU A 120 21.05 -13.62 5.57
C GLU A 120 20.54 -15.07 5.48
N LEU A 121 19.68 -15.38 4.51
CA LEU A 121 19.18 -16.76 4.29
C LEU A 121 20.10 -17.61 3.39
N GLY A 122 21.23 -17.06 2.93
CA GLY A 122 22.14 -17.75 2.00
C GLY A 122 21.51 -18.08 0.64
N ALA A 123 20.39 -17.45 0.31
CA ALA A 123 19.55 -17.74 -0.86
C ALA A 123 19.82 -16.76 -2.02
N SER A 124 21.08 -16.35 -2.17
CA SER A 124 21.52 -15.40 -3.20
C SER A 124 21.24 -15.87 -4.64
N GLY A 125 21.05 -17.17 -4.85
CA GLY A 125 20.70 -17.76 -6.15
C GLY A 125 19.23 -17.67 -6.56
N LEU A 126 18.30 -17.32 -5.66
CA LEU A 126 16.87 -17.22 -5.96
C LEU A 126 16.47 -15.79 -6.39
N ALA A 127 15.47 -15.66 -7.27
CA ALA A 127 14.99 -14.34 -7.69
C ALA A 127 14.19 -13.70 -6.55
N ALA A 128 14.26 -12.36 -6.41
CA ALA A 128 13.56 -11.68 -5.29
C ALA A 128 12.04 -11.82 -5.38
N ARG A 129 11.56 -12.10 -6.60
CA ARG A 129 10.16 -12.36 -6.90
C ARG A 129 9.65 -13.65 -6.27
N ASP A 130 10.53 -14.62 -6.04
CA ASP A 130 10.20 -15.91 -5.43
C ASP A 130 10.12 -15.81 -3.89
N PHE A 131 10.30 -14.62 -3.31
CA PHE A 131 10.11 -14.41 -1.87
C PHE A 131 8.84 -13.64 -1.58
N VAL A 132 8.18 -13.09 -2.60
CA VAL A 132 7.03 -12.19 -2.42
C VAL A 132 5.74 -12.83 -2.89
N ASN A 133 4.68 -12.52 -2.16
CA ASN A 133 3.33 -12.86 -2.57
C ASN A 133 2.86 -11.88 -3.66
N SER A 134 3.07 -12.29 -4.92
CA SER A 134 2.71 -11.46 -6.07
C SER A 134 1.22 -11.12 -6.13
N SER A 135 0.32 -11.98 -5.64
CA SER A 135 -1.12 -11.70 -5.66
C SER A 135 -1.50 -10.62 -4.64
N ALA A 136 -0.89 -10.63 -3.46
CA ALA A 136 -1.05 -9.57 -2.46
C ALA A 136 -0.55 -8.22 -2.98
N LEU A 137 0.64 -8.18 -3.59
CA LEU A 137 1.20 -6.93 -4.16
C LEU A 137 0.40 -6.40 -5.35
N ILE A 138 -0.13 -7.28 -6.21
CA ILE A 138 -1.04 -6.87 -7.30
C ILE A 138 -2.33 -6.29 -6.73
N ALA A 139 -2.94 -6.94 -5.73
CA ALA A 139 -4.15 -6.45 -5.09
C ALA A 139 -3.91 -5.06 -4.45
N GLU A 140 -2.77 -4.87 -3.79
CA GLU A 140 -2.37 -3.59 -3.21
C GLU A 140 -2.22 -2.50 -4.28
N ALA A 141 -1.51 -2.80 -5.38
CA ALA A 141 -1.33 -1.87 -6.50
C ALA A 141 -2.67 -1.49 -7.14
N VAL A 142 -3.60 -2.44 -7.28
CA VAL A 142 -4.94 -2.17 -7.80
C VAL A 142 -5.75 -1.29 -6.85
N ALA A 143 -5.75 -1.59 -5.55
CA ALA A 143 -6.49 -0.83 -4.54
C ALA A 143 -5.99 0.63 -4.46
N THR A 144 -4.67 0.82 -4.39
CA THR A 144 -4.04 2.14 -4.38
C THR A 144 -4.23 2.88 -5.71
N GLY A 145 -4.27 2.17 -6.84
CA GLY A 145 -4.58 2.74 -8.15
C GLY A 145 -6.01 3.29 -8.22
N VAL A 146 -7.00 2.54 -7.73
CA VAL A 146 -8.39 3.01 -7.62
C VAL A 146 -8.48 4.24 -6.72
N LEU A 147 -7.80 4.23 -5.57
CA LEU A 147 -7.73 5.38 -4.67
C LEU A 147 -7.14 6.61 -5.38
N ALA A 148 -6.03 6.47 -6.11
CA ALA A 148 -5.39 7.56 -6.84
C ALA A 148 -6.29 8.15 -7.93
N ILE A 149 -6.94 7.29 -8.73
CA ILE A 149 -7.89 7.73 -9.76
C ILE A 149 -9.06 8.49 -9.12
N CYS A 150 -9.66 7.95 -8.07
CA CYS A 150 -10.79 8.61 -7.41
C CYS A 150 -10.37 9.95 -6.77
N ALA A 151 -9.19 10.01 -6.15
CA ALA A 151 -8.66 11.24 -5.56
C ALA A 151 -8.38 12.30 -6.64
N ALA A 152 -7.82 11.91 -7.79
CA ALA A 152 -7.60 12.80 -8.93
C ALA A 152 -8.92 13.32 -9.52
N LEU A 153 -9.96 12.49 -9.63
CA LEU A 153 -11.29 12.91 -10.09
C LEU A 153 -11.95 13.90 -9.11
N VAL A 154 -11.76 13.73 -7.80
CA VAL A 154 -12.24 14.69 -6.79
C VAL A 154 -11.46 16.00 -6.88
N ALA A 155 -10.13 15.95 -7.02
CA ALA A 155 -9.29 17.14 -7.14
C ALA A 155 -9.59 17.94 -8.42
N THR A 156 -9.78 17.29 -9.56
CA THR A 156 -10.08 17.95 -10.84
C THR A 156 -11.54 18.39 -10.97
N GLY A 157 -12.49 17.59 -10.46
CA GLY A 157 -13.90 17.96 -10.39
C GLY A 157 -14.15 19.20 -9.53
N THR A 158 -13.36 19.40 -8.46
CA THR A 158 -13.40 20.65 -7.71
C THR A 158 -12.80 21.82 -8.49
N LYS A 159 -11.81 21.61 -9.38
CA LYS A 159 -11.21 22.67 -10.22
C LYS A 159 -12.24 23.31 -11.15
N SER A 160 -13.00 22.50 -11.88
CA SER A 160 -14.02 22.95 -12.84
C SER A 160 -15.23 23.67 -12.22
N ALA A 161 -15.49 23.48 -10.92
CA ALA A 161 -16.58 24.15 -10.21
C ALA A 161 -16.27 25.60 -9.81
N ALA A 162 -15.00 25.99 -9.63
CA ALA A 162 -14.67 27.39 -9.35
C ALA A 162 -14.34 28.21 -10.59
N ASP A 163 -13.90 27.57 -11.67
CA ASP A 163 -13.73 28.23 -12.98
C ASP A 163 -15.08 28.71 -13.56
N LYS A 164 -16.21 28.25 -12.99
CA LYS A 164 -17.57 28.71 -13.30
C LYS A 164 -18.12 29.75 -12.31
N ALA A 165 -17.37 30.07 -11.26
CA ALA A 165 -17.79 31.01 -10.22
C ALA A 165 -17.11 32.38 -10.33
N ASP A 166 -16.15 32.52 -11.25
CA ASP A 166 -15.55 33.76 -11.70
C ASP A 166 -16.17 34.19 -13.05
#